data_AF-A0A8T4CDF1-F1
#
_entry.id   AF-A0A8T4CDF1-F1
#
_cell.length_a   1.000
_cell.length_b   1.000
_cell.length_c   1.000
_cell.angle_alpha   90.00
_cell.angle_beta   90.00
_cell.angle_gamma   90.00
#
_symmetry.space_group_name_H-M   'P 1'
#
loop_
_entity.id
_entity.type
_entity.pdbx_description
1 polymer ?
#
loop_
_entity_poly.entity_id
_entity_poly.type
_entity_poly.pdbx_seq_one_letter_code
_entity_poly.pdbx_strand_id
1 'polypeptide(L)' 'MPTRPTYPGVYIEEVPSAVRTIVGVPTSITAFIGRAIDGPDNEPVKINNFGDFERIFGGIYRDYPLGYAVRQFHQNCVKT' A
#
# COMPACT_ATOMS: atom_id res chain seq x y z
N MET A 1 21.51 21.98 23.83
CA MET A 1 22.45 23.05 24.24
C MET A 1 23.74 22.35 24.55
N PRO A 2 24.91 22.72 23.99
CA PRO A 2 26.13 21.97 24.23
C PRO A 2 26.52 22.10 25.71
N THR A 3 26.87 20.98 26.33
CA THR A 3 27.32 20.95 27.72
C THR A 3 28.65 21.70 27.83
N ARG A 4 28.75 22.64 28.78
CA ARG A 4 29.96 23.44 28.98
C ARG A 4 30.86 22.71 29.98
N PRO A 5 32.01 22.13 29.57
CA PRO A 5 32.83 21.34 30.48
C PRO A 5 33.51 22.22 31.52
N THR A 6 33.44 21.83 32.78
CA THR A 6 33.96 22.61 33.93
C THR A 6 35.34 22.14 34.40
N TYR A 7 35.88 21.04 33.85
CA TYR A 7 37.17 20.45 34.19
C TYR A 7 37.71 19.58 33.04
N PRO A 8 39.03 19.32 32.98
CA PRO A 8 39.62 18.49 31.93
C PRO A 8 39.10 17.04 32.01
N GLY A 9 38.51 16.56 30.92
CA GLY A 9 37.94 15.21 30.83
C GLY A 9 37.29 14.96 29.47
N VAL A 10 36.98 13.70 29.17
CA VAL A 10 36.23 13.33 27.96
C VAL A 10 34.75 13.23 28.33
N TYR A 11 33.91 13.99 27.62
CA TYR A 11 32.46 13.99 27.81
C TYR A 11 31.80 13.40 26.55
N ILE A 12 30.99 12.36 26.75
CA ILE A 12 30.24 11.71 25.68
C ILE A 12 28.81 12.24 25.74
N GLU A 13 28.38 12.93 24.70
CA GLU A 13 26.99 13.38 24.52
C GLU A 13 26.40 12.60 23.35
N GLU A 14 25.48 11.67 23.64
CA GLU A 14 24.72 10.97 22.61
C GLU A 14 23.63 11.88 22.06
N VAL A 15 23.94 12.56 20.97
CA VAL A 15 22.94 13.32 20.21
C VAL A 15 22.12 12.33 19.40
N PRO A 16 20.78 12.28 19.53
CA PRO A 16 19.95 11.42 18.70
C PRO A 16 20.19 11.77 17.23
N SER A 17 20.62 10.78 16.45
CA SER A 17 20.97 10.97 15.05
C SER A 17 19.72 11.36 14.27
N ALA A 18 19.77 12.48 13.53
CA ALA A 18 18.64 13.00 12.74
C ALA A 18 18.37 12.20 11.45
N VAL A 19 18.76 10.92 11.42
CA VAL A 19 18.63 10.06 10.25
C VAL A 19 17.18 9.59 10.16
N ARG A 20 16.39 10.26 9.32
CA ARG A 20 15.11 9.70 8.86
C ARG A 20 15.42 8.74 7.72
N THR A 21 15.31 7.45 7.99
CA THR A 21 15.39 6.43 6.94
C THR A 21 14.26 6.65 5.94
N ILE A 22 14.58 6.63 4.64
CA ILE A 22 13.57 6.65 3.57
C ILE A 22 12.87 5.29 3.58
N VAL A 23 11.59 5.29 3.94
CA VAL A 23 10.77 4.09 3.92
C VAL A 23 10.37 3.79 2.48
N GLY A 24 10.57 2.55 2.03
CA GLY A 24 10.10 2.11 0.72
C GLY A 24 8.57 2.14 0.65
N VAL A 25 8.04 2.72 -0.42
CA VAL A 25 6.59 2.77 -0.70
C VAL A 25 6.27 1.71 -1.75
N PRO A 26 5.12 1.00 -1.68
CA PRO A 26 4.71 0.06 -2.72
C PRO A 26 4.66 0.74 -4.10
N THR A 27 5.35 0.16 -5.07
CA THR A 27 5.47 0.69 -6.45
C THR A 27 4.46 0.08 -7.42
N SER A 28 3.55 -0.78 -6.95
CA SER A 28 2.57 -1.48 -7.78
C SER A 28 1.20 -1.50 -7.12
N ILE A 29 0.59 -0.33 -6.97
CA ILE A 29 -0.83 -0.17 -6.62
C ILE A 29 -1.58 0.15 -7.92
N THR A 30 -2.48 -0.74 -8.34
CA THR A 30 -3.29 -0.58 -9.55
C THR A 30 -4.73 -0.27 -9.18
N ALA A 31 -5.37 0.64 -9.92
CA ALA A 31 -6.80 0.91 -9.83
C ALA A 31 -7.51 0.37 -11.07
N PHE A 32 -8.68 -0.22 -10.88
CA PHE A 32 -9.53 -0.70 -11.97
C PHE A 32 -10.83 0.10 -11.98
N ILE A 33 -11.28 0.47 -13.17
CA ILE A 33 -12.54 1.20 -13.38
C ILE A 33 -13.35 0.43 -14.42
N GLY A 34 -14.59 0.10 -14.11
CA GLY A 34 -15.47 -0.65 -15.01
C GLY A 34 -16.80 -1.01 -14.36
N ARG A 35 -17.62 -1.75 -15.10
CA ARG A 35 -18.89 -2.27 -14.60
C ARG A 35 -18.67 -3.53 -13.77
N ALA A 36 -19.36 -3.60 -12.64
CA ALA A 36 -19.46 -4.77 -11.77
C ALA A 36 -20.94 -5.16 -11.62
N ILE A 37 -21.21 -6.35 -11.07
CA ILE A 37 -22.59 -6.80 -10.81
C ILE A 37 -23.17 -6.07 -9.59
N ASP A 38 -22.33 -5.90 -8.57
CA ASP A 38 -22.70 -5.31 -7.29
C ASP A 38 -21.58 -4.35 -6.84
N GLY A 39 -21.80 -3.64 -5.73
CA GLY A 39 -20.83 -2.75 -5.11
C GLY A 39 -21.27 -1.29 -5.10
N PRO A 40 -20.56 -0.44 -4.35
CA PRO A 40 -20.90 0.97 -4.22
C PRO A 40 -20.62 1.75 -5.51
N ASP A 41 -21.59 2.56 -5.93
CA ASP A 41 -21.47 3.45 -7.08
C ASP A 41 -20.63 4.68 -6.72
N ASN A 42 -19.68 5.04 -7.59
CA ASN A 42 -18.81 6.21 -7.45
C ASN A 42 -17.93 6.26 -6.18
N GLU A 43 -17.75 5.13 -5.49
CA GLU A 43 -16.85 5.04 -4.33
C GLU A 43 -15.71 4.05 -4.61
N PRO A 44 -14.44 4.47 -4.53
CA PRO A 44 -13.31 3.56 -4.72
C PRO A 44 -13.14 2.64 -3.50
N VAL A 45 -13.28 1.34 -3.71
CA VAL A 45 -13.07 0.34 -2.65
C VAL A 45 -11.70 -0.30 -2.80
N LYS A 46 -10.92 -0.28 -1.71
CA LYS A 46 -9.63 -0.98 -1.66
C LYS A 46 -9.86 -2.48 -1.48
N ILE A 47 -9.34 -3.26 -2.43
CA ILE A 47 -9.28 -4.73 -2.36
C ILE A 47 -7.82 -5.18 -2.21
N ASN A 48 -7.58 -6.23 -1.43
CA ASN A 48 -6.22 -6.77 -1.25
C ASN A 48 -6.03 -8.10 -1.99
N ASN A 49 -7.11 -8.83 -2.24
CA ASN A 49 -7.11 -10.09 -2.97
C ASN A 49 -8.35 -10.20 -3.87
N PHE A 50 -8.36 -11.22 -4.74
CA PHE A 50 -9.46 -11.45 -5.66
C PHE A 50 -10.77 -11.86 -4.95
N GLY A 51 -10.72 -12.55 -3.81
CA GLY A 51 -11.91 -12.90 -3.02
C GLY A 51 -12.61 -11.68 -2.42
N ASP A 52 -11.87 -10.62 -2.08
CA ASP A 52 -12.46 -9.32 -1.68
C ASP A 52 -13.29 -8.74 -2.83
N PHE A 53 -12.77 -8.83 -4.06
CA PHE A 53 -13.50 -8.40 -5.25
C PHE A 53 -14.77 -9.23 -5.49
N GLU A 54 -14.70 -10.55 -5.36
CA GLU A 54 -15.89 -11.41 -5.50
C GLU A 54 -16.97 -11.08 -4.47
N ARG A 55 -16.58 -10.83 -3.21
CA ARG A 55 -17.51 -10.52 -2.12
C ARG A 55 -18.18 -9.15 -2.26
N ILE A 56 -17.47 -8.16 -2.79
CA ILE A 56 -17.93 -6.76 -2.85
C ILE A 56 -18.59 -6.44 -4.19
N PHE A 57 -18.04 -6.97 -5.28
CA PHE A 57 -18.43 -6.60 -6.65
C PHE A 57 -19.14 -7.72 -7.44
N GLY A 58 -19.31 -8.90 -6.83
CA GLY A 58 -20.04 -10.04 -7.41
C GLY A 58 -19.21 -10.90 -8.37
N GLY A 59 -17.90 -10.68 -8.47
CA GLY A 59 -16.98 -11.54 -9.20
C GLY A 59 -17.00 -11.39 -10.73
N ILE A 60 -16.82 -12.50 -11.45
CA ILE A 60 -16.70 -12.49 -12.91
C ILE A 60 -18.07 -12.61 -13.56
N TYR A 61 -18.39 -11.64 -14.43
CA TYR A 61 -19.56 -11.69 -15.29
C TYR A 61 -19.16 -11.69 -16.76
N ARG A 62 -19.90 -12.45 -17.58
CA ARG A 62 -19.58 -12.63 -19.00
C ARG A 62 -19.56 -11.31 -19.78
N ASP A 63 -20.47 -10.40 -19.45
CA ASP A 63 -20.61 -9.12 -20.17
C ASP A 63 -19.72 -8.02 -19.59
N TYR A 64 -19.06 -8.26 -18.45
CA TYR A 64 -18.24 -7.26 -17.76
C TYR A 64 -16.76 -7.67 -17.76
N PRO A 65 -15.89 -6.97 -18.52
CA PRO A 65 -14.47 -7.32 -18.61
C PRO A 65 -13.71 -7.08 -17.29
N LEU A 66 -14.26 -6.29 -16.37
CA LEU A 66 -13.61 -5.88 -15.13
C LEU A 66 -13.18 -7.08 -14.29
N GLY A 67 -14.07 -8.06 -14.06
CA GLY A 67 -13.75 -9.22 -13.24
C GLY A 67 -12.60 -10.08 -13.81
N TYR A 68 -12.51 -10.18 -15.14
CA TYR A 68 -11.40 -10.87 -15.80
C TYR A 68 -10.07 -10.14 -15.60
N ALA A 69 -10.05 -8.82 -15.74
CA ALA A 69 -8.85 -8.01 -15.57
C ALA A 69 -8.32 -8.07 -14.12
N VAL A 70 -9.21 -7.93 -13.13
CA VAL A 70 -8.83 -8.02 -11.70
C VAL A 70 -8.27 -9.42 -11.39
N ARG A 71 -8.91 -10.48 -11.88
CA ARG A 71 -8.41 -11.86 -11.68
C ARG A 71 -7.01 -12.03 -12.27
N GLN A 72 -6.80 -11.64 -13.53
CA GLN A 72 -5.52 -11.79 -14.21
C GLN A 72 -4.41 -10.98 -13.55
N PHE A 73 -4.72 -9.78 -13.04
CA PHE A 73 -3.76 -8.97 -12.30
C PHE A 73 -3.29 -9.68 -11.03
N HIS A 74 -4.22 -10.22 -10.22
CA HIS A 74 -3.86 -10.93 -9.00
C HIS A 74 -3.14 -12.27 -9.26
N GLN A 75 -3.37 -12.90 -10.42
CA GLN A 75 -2.69 -14.16 -10.80
C GLN A 75 -1.28 -13.95 -11.36
N ASN A 76 -1.04 -12.85 -12.08
CA ASN A 76 0.19 -12.67 -12.86
C ASN A 76 1.11 -11.57 -12.33
N CYS A 77 0.56 -10.53 -11.72
CA CYS A 77 1.31 -9.32 -11.37
C CYS A 77 1.61 -9.21 -9.87
N VAL A 78 0.71 -9.71 -9.02
CA VAL A 78 0.94 -9.72 -7.57
C VAL A 78 1.87 -10.88 -7.23
N LYS A 79 3.15 -10.58 -6.98
CA LYS A 79 4.08 -11.57 -6.42
C LYS A 79 3.82 -11.72 -4.91
N THR A 80 3.68 -12.97 -4.47
CA THR A 80 3.55 -13.36 -3.07
C THR A 80 4.82 -13.09 -2.28
#